data_AF-A0A411YB12-F1
#
_entry.id   AF-A0A411YB12-F1
#
_cell.length_a   1.000
_cell.length_b   1.000
_cell.length_c   1.000
_cell.angle_alpha   90.00
_cell.angle_beta   90.00
_cell.angle_gamma   90.00
#
_symmetry.space_group_name_H-M   'P 1'
#
loop_
_entity.id
_entity.type
_entity.pdbx_description
1 polymer ?
#
loop_
_entity_poly.entity_id
_entity_poly.type
_entity_poly.pdbx_seq_one_letter_code
_entity_poly.pdbx_strand_id
1 'polypeptide(L)'
;MNDHTRTLLEDATYELSEAQRAVTKALEGLCAGRPPDDVELTEALVRIATLRGRIERHRSAQVETPAAGPQPVSGRTSSGARDRGLTGRGSRAQ
;
A
#
# COMPACT_ATOMS: atom_id res chain seq x y z
N MET A 1 -6.34 -7.46 -10.52
CA MET A 1 -6.38 -7.56 -9.05
C MET A 1 -6.55 -9.04 -8.72
N ASN A 2 -5.66 -9.62 -7.92
CA ASN A 2 -5.78 -11.03 -7.51
C ASN A 2 -6.98 -11.17 -6.55
N ASP A 3 -7.81 -12.21 -6.69
CA ASP A 3 -9.01 -12.44 -5.88
C ASP A 3 -8.70 -12.43 -4.38
N HIS A 4 -7.53 -12.93 -3.99
CA HIS A 4 -7.07 -12.87 -2.60
C HIS A 4 -6.91 -11.44 -2.07
N THR A 5 -6.37 -10.52 -2.90
CA THR A 5 -6.21 -9.11 -2.53
C THR A 5 -7.56 -8.40 -2.42
N ARG A 6 -8.55 -8.83 -3.21
CA ARG A 6 -9.92 -8.32 -3.14
C ARG A 6 -10.58 -8.66 -1.82
N THR A 7 -10.55 -9.94 -1.43
CA THR A 7 -11.11 -10.40 -0.17
C THR A 7 -10.49 -9.68 1.03
N LEU A 8 -9.15 -9.55 1.06
CA LEU A 8 -8.46 -8.83 2.13
C LEU A 8 -8.86 -7.35 2.23
N LEU A 9 -9.17 -6.70 1.09
CA LEU A 9 -9.63 -5.32 1.06
C LEU A 9 -11.08 -5.19 1.55
N GLU A 10 -11.95 -6.12 1.13
CA GLU A 10 -13.34 -6.20 1.56
C GLU A 10 -13.42 -6.43 3.08
N ASP A 11 -12.66 -7.37 3.61
CA ASP A 11 -12.56 -7.65 5.05
C ASP A 11 -12.05 -6.42 5.82
N ALA A 12 -10.96 -5.79 5.36
CA ALA A 12 -10.41 -4.61 6.02
C ALA A 12 -11.39 -3.41 5.99
N THR A 13 -12.18 -3.29 4.93
CA THR A 13 -13.20 -2.22 4.79
C THR A 13 -14.39 -2.48 5.72
N TYR A 14 -14.82 -3.74 5.82
CA TYR A 14 -15.85 -4.15 6.77
C TYR A 14 -15.40 -3.90 8.22
N GLU A 15 -14.21 -4.36 8.60
CA GLU A 15 -13.66 -4.14 9.94
C GLU A 15 -13.51 -2.64 10.26
N LEU A 16 -13.16 -1.81 9.28
CA LEU A 16 -13.04 -0.37 9.47
C LEU A 16 -14.42 0.24 9.78
N SER A 17 -15.45 -0.24 9.10
CA SER A 17 -16.82 0.25 9.28
C SER A 17 -17.36 -0.12 10.67
N GLU A 18 -17.06 -1.33 11.15
CA GLU A 18 -17.42 -1.76 12.51
C GLU A 18 -16.67 -0.96 13.59
N ALA A 19 -15.37 -0.72 13.41
CA ALA A 19 -14.61 0.11 14.34
C ALA A 19 -15.12 1.56 14.37
N GLN A 20 -15.52 2.13 13.23
CA GLN A 20 -16.14 3.44 13.16
C GLN A 20 -17.48 3.49 13.91
N ARG A 21 -18.32 2.45 13.77
CA ARG A 21 -19.58 2.34 14.52
C ARG A 21 -19.36 2.32 16.03
N ALA A 22 -18.34 1.59 16.49
CA ALA A 22 -17.99 1.55 17.91
C ALA A 22 -17.61 2.94 18.45
N VAL A 23 -16.79 3.69 17.70
CA VAL A 23 -16.43 5.07 18.06
C VAL A 23 -17.66 5.99 18.05
N THR A 24 -18.52 5.90 17.04
CA THR A 24 -19.77 6.69 16.99
C THR A 24 -20.64 6.43 18.22
N LYS A 25 -20.84 5.16 18.59
CA LYS A 25 -21.62 4.78 19.77
C LYS A 25 -20.99 5.30 21.07
N ALA A 26 -19.67 5.27 21.18
CA ALA A 26 -18.94 5.81 22.33
C ALA A 26 -19.14 7.34 22.45
N LEU A 27 -19.09 8.07 21.33
CA LEU A 27 -19.33 9.51 21.29
C LEU A 27 -20.80 9.88 21.60
N GLU A 28 -21.76 9.09 21.13
CA GLU A 28 -23.17 9.25 21.49
C GLU A 28 -23.39 9.04 22.99
N GLY A 29 -22.71 8.05 23.57
CA GLY A 29 -22.67 7.83 25.03
C GLY A 29 -22.17 9.06 25.76
N LEU A 30 -21.04 9.63 25.31
CA LEU A 30 -20.44 10.83 25.89
C LEU A 30 -21.40 12.03 25.83
N CYS A 31 -22.05 12.26 24.69
CA CYS A 31 -23.06 13.32 24.53
C CYS A 31 -24.27 13.11 25.48
N ALA A 32 -24.60 11.87 25.81
CA ALA A 32 -25.63 11.52 26.78
C ALA A 32 -25.13 11.52 28.24
N GLY A 33 -23.91 11.99 28.50
CA GLY A 33 -23.32 12.06 29.85
C GLY A 33 -22.81 10.72 30.39
N ARG A 34 -22.69 9.69 29.54
CA ARG A 34 -22.06 8.41 29.88
C ARG A 34 -20.64 8.40 29.33
N PRO A 35 -19.61 8.54 30.17
CA PRO A 35 -18.24 8.52 29.67
C PRO A 35 -17.97 7.17 29.00
N PRO A 36 -17.33 7.16 27.81
CA PRO A 36 -16.91 5.93 27.18
C PRO A 36 -15.81 5.26 28.01
N ASP A 37 -15.64 3.95 27.85
CA ASP A 37 -14.46 3.28 28.36
C ASP A 37 -13.24 3.77 27.55
N ASP A 38 -12.31 4.44 28.22
CA ASP A 38 -11.11 5.02 27.60
C ASP A 38 -10.25 3.95 26.91
N VAL A 39 -10.24 2.72 27.41
CA VAL A 39 -9.50 1.60 26.82
C VAL A 39 -10.16 1.17 25.51
N GLU A 40 -11.47 0.91 25.54
CA GLU A 40 -12.23 0.49 24.34
C GLU A 40 -12.18 1.55 23.23
N LEU A 41 -12.29 2.85 23.60
CA LEU A 41 -12.21 3.95 22.65
C LEU A 41 -10.82 4.06 22.02
N THR A 42 -9.76 3.91 22.82
CA THR A 42 -8.38 3.94 22.34
C THR A 42 -8.11 2.78 21.39
N GLU A 43 -8.54 1.56 21.74
CA GLU A 43 -8.42 0.38 20.89
C GLU A 43 -9.14 0.55 19.55
N ALA A 44 -10.36 1.08 19.56
CA ALA A 44 -11.13 1.34 18.35
C ALA A 44 -10.42 2.37 17.43
N LEU A 45 -9.86 3.44 18.00
CA LEU A 45 -9.12 4.45 17.24
C LEU A 45 -7.82 3.91 16.63
N VAL A 46 -7.06 3.11 17.38
CA VAL A 46 -5.84 2.45 16.88
C VAL A 46 -6.18 1.48 15.74
N ARG A 47 -7.28 0.73 15.87
CA ARG A 47 -7.76 -0.19 14.83
C ARG A 47 -8.14 0.56 13.56
N ILE A 48 -8.87 1.68 13.67
CA ILE A 48 -9.20 2.56 12.53
C ILE A 48 -7.92 3.04 11.82
N ALA A 49 -6.95 3.56 12.55
CA ALA A 49 -5.70 4.05 11.97
C ALA A 49 -4.95 2.95 11.20
N THR A 50 -4.89 1.76 11.81
CA THR A 50 -4.23 0.57 11.21
C THR A 50 -4.92 0.12 9.93
N LEU A 51 -6.25 0.01 9.94
CA LEU A 51 -7.04 -0.43 8.79
C LEU A 51 -6.99 0.58 7.64
N ARG A 52 -7.07 1.88 7.94
CA ARG A 52 -6.87 2.93 6.93
C ARG A 52 -5.49 2.83 6.27
N GLY A 53 -4.44 2.61 7.06
CA GLY A 53 -3.09 2.42 6.54
C GLY A 53 -2.96 1.18 5.64
N ARG A 54 -3.63 0.07 5.99
CA ARG A 54 -3.67 -1.13 5.14
C ARG A 54 -4.39 -0.88 3.82
N ILE A 55 -5.56 -0.25 3.86
CA ILE A 55 -6.36 0.08 2.66
C ILE A 55 -5.55 1.00 1.74
N GLU A 56 -4.88 2.02 2.29
CA GLU A 56 -4.06 2.94 1.50
C GLU A 56 -2.91 2.22 0.81
N ARG A 57 -2.14 1.39 1.55
CA ARG A 57 -1.05 0.59 0.95
C ARG A 57 -1.53 -0.32 -0.18
N HIS A 58 -2.70 -0.95 -0.02
CA HIS A 58 -3.27 -1.78 -1.08
C HIS A 58 -3.70 -0.95 -2.30
N ARG A 59 -4.23 0.27 -2.10
CA ARG A 59 -4.54 1.18 -3.21
C ARG A 59 -3.28 1.68 -3.91
N SER A 60 -2.25 2.10 -3.18
CA SER A 60 -0.98 2.55 -3.78
C SER A 60 -0.31 1.44 -4.58
N ALA A 61 -0.30 0.20 -4.07
CA ALA A 61 0.26 -0.95 -4.78
C ALA A 61 -0.48 -1.28 -6.09
N GLN A 62 -1.77 -0.92 -6.20
CA GLN A 62 -2.52 -1.05 -7.46
C GLN A 62 -2.15 0.04 -8.48
N VAL A 63 -1.83 1.25 -8.00
CA VAL A 63 -1.40 2.37 -8.85
C VAL A 63 0.05 2.17 -9.33
N GLU A 64 0.91 1.57 -8.52
CA GLU A 64 2.31 1.26 -8.86
C GLU A 64 2.47 0.07 -9.81
N THR A 65 1.39 -0.60 -10.21
CA THR A 65 1.45 -1.51 -11.36
C THR A 65 1.35 -0.65 -12.62
N PRO A 66 2.45 -0.32 -13.33
CA PRO A 66 2.34 0.48 -14.54
C PRO A 66 1.53 -0.35 -15.53
N ALA A 67 0.62 0.32 -16.23
CA ALA A 67 0.06 -0.23 -17.46
C ALA A 67 1.22 -0.79 -18.29
N ALA A 68 1.24 -2.10 -18.49
CA ALA A 68 2.06 -2.72 -19.51
C ALA A 68 1.57 -2.14 -20.84
N GLY A 69 2.18 -1.03 -21.26
CA GLY A 69 2.04 -0.48 -22.59
C GLY A 69 2.40 -1.56 -23.61
N PRO A 70 1.82 -1.52 -24.81
CA PRO A 70 1.97 -2.59 -25.78
C PRO A 70 3.45 -2.86 -26.03
N GLN A 71 3.83 -4.14 -25.94
CA GLN A 71 5.18 -4.59 -26.27
C GLN A 71 5.59 -4.03 -27.63
N PRO A 72 6.77 -3.39 -27.78
CA PRO A 72 7.27 -3.05 -29.09
C PRO A 72 7.64 -4.35 -29.81
N VAL A 73 6.73 -4.82 -30.64
CA VAL A 73 7.03 -5.73 -31.73
C VAL A 73 7.69 -4.95 -32.86
N SER A 74 8.72 -5.60 -33.41
CA SER A 74 9.32 -5.37 -34.73
C SER A 74 10.51 -4.42 -34.80
N GLY A 75 11.64 -4.98 -35.23
CA GLY A 75 12.78 -4.23 -35.72
C GLY A 75 14.05 -5.07 -35.84
N ARG A 76 14.10 -5.95 -36.84
CA ARG A 76 15.33 -6.67 -37.24
C ARG A 76 16.52 -5.72 -37.39
N THR A 77 17.65 -6.14 -36.82
CA THR A 77 19.03 -5.96 -37.29
C THR A 77 19.39 -4.65 -38.01
N SER A 78 20.22 -3.81 -37.37
CA SER A 78 21.35 -3.23 -38.09
C SER A 78 22.55 -3.04 -37.16
N SER A 79 23.68 -3.50 -37.66
CA SER A 79 25.03 -3.45 -37.11
C SER A 79 25.52 -2.00 -36.98
N GLY A 80 26.23 -1.68 -35.89
CA GLY A 80 26.82 -0.36 -35.71
C GLY A 80 27.63 -0.17 -34.43
N ALA A 81 28.79 -0.82 -34.39
CA ALA A 81 29.93 -0.62 -33.49
C ALA A 81 30.03 0.72 -32.70
N ARG A 82 30.38 0.65 -31.41
CA ARG A 82 31.77 0.85 -30.91
C ARG A 82 31.88 0.76 -29.38
N ASP A 83 32.58 -0.29 -29.00
CA ASP A 83 33.48 -0.43 -27.86
C ASP A 83 34.26 0.86 -27.51
N ARG A 84 34.13 1.37 -26.28
CA ARG A 84 35.20 1.25 -25.27
C ARG A 84 34.76 1.77 -23.90
N GLY A 85 34.87 0.89 -22.91
CA GLY A 85 34.55 1.11 -21.51
C GLY A 85 35.37 2.21 -20.85
N LEU A 86 34.70 3.00 -20.02
CA LEU A 86 35.30 3.78 -18.97
C LEU A 86 35.05 3.03 -17.65
N THR A 87 36.12 2.56 -17.01
CA THR A 87 36.30 2.56 -15.55
C THR A 87 37.69 2.02 -15.25
N GLY A 88 38.53 2.88 -14.68
CA GLY A 88 39.85 2.52 -14.21
C GLY A 88 39.81 1.78 -12.88
N ARG A 89 40.86 1.00 -12.62
CA ARG A 89 41.51 0.83 -11.31
C ARG A 89 42.77 -0.06 -11.44
N GLY A 90 43.91 0.51 -11.07
CA GLY A 90 44.86 -0.14 -10.15
C GLY A 90 45.90 -1.14 -10.69
N SER A 91 47.15 -0.75 -10.46
CA SER A 91 48.22 -1.58 -9.85
C SER A 91 49.09 -2.48 -10.72
N ARG A 92 50.33 -1.97 -10.92
CA ARG A 92 51.63 -2.65 -10.78
C ARG A 92 51.59 -4.14 -10.39
N ALA A 93 52.23 -4.97 -11.21
CA ALA A 93 53.07 -6.08 -10.76
C ALA A 93 54.13 -6.40 -11.84
N GLN A 94 55.39 -6.33 -11.41
CA GLN A 94 56.64 -6.84 -12.01
C GLN A 94 57.22 -6.09 -13.22
#